data_AF-A0A7W0M434-F1
#
_entry.id   AF-A0A7W0M434-F1
#
_cell.length_a   1.000
_cell.length_b   1.000
_cell.length_c   1.000
_cell.angle_alpha   90.00
_cell.angle_beta   90.00
_cell.angle_gamma   90.00
#
_symmetry.space_group_name_H-M   'P 1'
#
loop_
_entity.id
_entity.type
_entity.pdbx_description
1 polymer ?
#
loop_
_entity_poly.entity_id
_entity_poly.type
_entity_poly.pdbx_seq_one_letter_code
_entity_poly.pdbx_strand_id
1 'polypeptide(L)'
;MLSSAKIGTSSWRYYTDGVACAATEYYLGVGEAPGRWHGRGLDELGLTVGGHVEERQLEALFARGLRPGTGERLGRAWRADAVTGFDLTFSAPKSVSALWALGNIDTSVAAMGAHRAAVEAGLAYLDTHAGLSRRGTDGVEQIATQGLAVALFDHRTSRAGDPQLHTHALVINKVRCADGTWRTLDATELFHHKKSAGMIYQAALRNEMRQRLGVAFGESNEHGQADVLGVPEQLLSLWSKRTVQIDGEAEPKIAEYEQLLGRTLTAAERVNVVKTAVLKTRPGKEHPETSALHGHWTAEAAQAGWGSEQLLAAVYAAARSVGITQPVARRGGTARRLAEPVAGLVAESLAESLAESLAESLAESLAHPVRGDRHAPSGTEPVLPTVSSTVMPDPGADEAVAFGAVRAAGQRR
;
A
#
# COMPACT_ATOMS: atom_id res chain seq x y z
N MET A 1 3.95 3.64 -4.19
CA MET A 1 2.69 4.26 -3.76
C MET A 1 2.26 3.62 -2.44
N LEU A 2 1.59 4.37 -1.56
CA LEU A 2 0.91 3.82 -0.38
C LEU A 2 -0.59 4.12 -0.47
N SER A 3 -1.41 3.08 -0.55
CA SER A 3 -2.87 3.18 -0.50
C SER A 3 -3.41 2.61 0.81
N SER A 4 -4.67 2.89 1.12
CA SER A 4 -5.30 2.48 2.38
C SER A 4 -6.74 2.03 2.17
N ALA A 5 -7.13 0.91 2.77
CA ALA A 5 -8.52 0.43 2.83
C ALA A 5 -8.93 0.07 4.26
N LYS A 6 -10.23 0.15 4.56
CA LYS A 6 -10.79 -0.29 5.85
C LYS A 6 -11.06 -1.79 5.80
N ILE A 7 -10.80 -2.48 6.91
CA ILE A 7 -11.06 -3.91 7.09
C ILE A 7 -12.24 -4.04 8.05
N GLY A 8 -13.23 -4.85 7.67
CA GLY A 8 -14.36 -5.22 8.51
C GLY A 8 -14.18 -6.60 9.16
N THR A 9 -15.20 -7.04 9.88
CA THR A 9 -15.19 -8.31 10.66
C THR A 9 -15.02 -9.57 9.81
N SER A 10 -15.33 -9.54 8.50
CA SER A 10 -15.24 -10.69 7.59
C SER A 10 -14.20 -10.52 6.46
N SER A 11 -13.83 -9.29 6.11
CA SER A 11 -13.01 -9.02 4.92
C SER A 11 -11.54 -9.42 5.06
N TRP A 12 -11.07 -9.69 6.28
CA TRP A 12 -9.69 -10.14 6.54
C TRP A 12 -9.38 -11.54 5.97
N ARG A 13 -10.39 -12.39 5.76
CA ARG A 13 -10.20 -13.72 5.15
C ARG A 13 -9.64 -13.66 3.74
N TYR A 14 -9.88 -12.54 3.05
CA TYR A 14 -9.36 -12.29 1.72
C TYR A 14 -7.83 -12.45 1.61
N TYR A 15 -7.09 -12.20 2.71
CA TYR A 15 -5.64 -12.19 2.73
C TYR A 15 -5.00 -13.54 3.09
N THR A 16 -5.80 -14.52 3.52
CA THR A 16 -5.33 -15.87 3.84
C THR A 16 -5.49 -16.85 2.67
N ASP A 17 -6.26 -16.47 1.64
CA ASP A 17 -6.47 -17.29 0.45
C ASP A 17 -5.20 -17.30 -0.44
N GLY A 18 -4.63 -18.49 -0.69
CA GLY A 18 -3.55 -18.69 -1.67
C GLY A 18 -2.12 -18.81 -1.12
N VAL A 19 -1.95 -18.92 0.20
CA VAL A 19 -0.65 -19.07 0.87
C VAL A 19 -0.26 -20.55 0.97
N ALA A 20 0.73 -21.01 0.19
CA ALA A 20 1.25 -22.39 0.29
C ALA A 20 2.58 -22.62 -0.48
N CYS A 21 3.67 -21.89 -0.18
CA CYS A 21 4.95 -22.21 -0.80
C CYS A 21 6.18 -21.94 0.09
N ALA A 22 7.26 -22.70 -0.14
CA ALA A 22 8.56 -22.48 0.47
C ALA A 22 9.25 -21.22 -0.11
N ALA A 23 10.25 -20.67 0.58
CA ALA A 23 10.94 -19.45 0.14
C ALA A 23 11.56 -19.57 -1.27
N THR A 24 12.14 -20.73 -1.61
CA THR A 24 12.69 -21.00 -2.94
C THR A 24 11.59 -21.05 -4.00
N GLU A 25 10.47 -21.69 -3.68
CA GLU A 25 9.29 -21.78 -4.54
C GLU A 25 8.70 -20.40 -4.81
N TYR A 26 8.64 -19.52 -3.80
CA TYR A 26 8.19 -18.14 -3.95
C TYR A 26 9.01 -17.35 -4.99
N TYR A 27 10.35 -17.44 -4.97
CA TYR A 27 11.20 -16.77 -5.96
C TYR A 27 11.18 -17.44 -7.34
N LEU A 28 10.85 -18.74 -7.40
CA LEU A 28 10.55 -19.44 -8.64
C LEU A 28 9.12 -19.19 -9.14
N GLY A 29 8.36 -18.42 -8.36
CA GLY A 29 7.04 -17.97 -8.69
C GLY A 29 5.94 -18.98 -8.41
N VAL A 30 6.10 -19.93 -7.49
CA VAL A 30 5.05 -20.84 -7.03
C VAL A 30 4.44 -20.26 -5.74
N GLY A 31 3.10 -20.20 -5.64
CA GLY A 31 2.36 -19.75 -4.45
C GLY A 31 2.64 -18.30 -4.00
N GLU A 32 2.06 -17.90 -2.88
CA GLU A 32 2.43 -16.68 -2.15
C GLU A 32 3.16 -17.03 -0.85
N ALA A 33 4.04 -16.13 -0.40
CA ALA A 33 4.79 -16.31 0.84
C ALA A 33 3.84 -16.25 2.06
N PRO A 34 4.10 -17.04 3.12
CA PRO A 34 3.38 -16.89 4.37
C PRO A 34 3.45 -15.46 4.91
N GLY A 35 2.33 -14.96 5.42
CA GLY A 35 2.29 -13.67 6.09
C GLY A 35 3.25 -13.64 7.27
N ARG A 36 3.79 -12.46 7.59
CA ARG A 36 4.69 -12.23 8.74
C ARG A 36 4.16 -11.15 9.67
N TRP A 37 4.33 -11.34 10.97
CA TRP A 37 4.01 -10.34 11.98
C TRP A 37 5.07 -9.24 12.06
N HIS A 38 4.65 -8.00 12.28
CA HIS A 38 5.51 -6.85 12.48
C HIS A 38 4.89 -5.84 13.47
N GLY A 39 5.73 -4.98 14.07
CA GLY A 39 5.34 -3.88 14.94
C GLY A 39 5.59 -4.13 16.44
N ARG A 40 5.73 -3.05 17.22
CA ARG A 40 6.04 -3.11 18.66
C ARG A 40 4.88 -3.60 19.51
N GLY A 41 3.64 -3.41 19.03
CA GLY A 41 2.44 -3.83 19.75
C GLY A 41 2.23 -5.36 19.81
N LEU A 42 3.08 -6.15 19.16
CA LEU A 42 2.97 -7.61 19.15
C LEU A 42 3.24 -8.26 20.52
N ASP A 43 4.11 -7.67 21.33
CA ASP A 43 4.45 -8.21 22.66
C ASP A 43 3.20 -8.30 23.55
N GLU A 44 2.33 -7.28 23.48
CA GLU A 44 1.04 -7.23 24.18
C GLU A 44 0.07 -8.33 23.71
N LEU A 45 0.22 -8.79 22.46
CA LEU A 45 -0.58 -9.86 21.87
C LEU A 45 0.03 -11.26 22.07
N GLY A 46 1.27 -11.34 22.58
CA GLY A 46 2.01 -12.60 22.68
C GLY A 46 2.43 -13.15 21.31
N LEU A 47 2.66 -12.25 20.35
CA LEU A 47 3.15 -12.55 19.01
C LEU A 47 4.59 -12.08 18.87
N THR A 48 5.32 -12.62 17.89
CA THR A 48 6.74 -12.30 17.69
C THR A 48 6.95 -11.68 16.31
N VAL A 49 7.77 -10.61 16.25
CA VAL A 49 8.19 -10.00 14.98
C VAL A 49 8.84 -11.05 14.08
N GLY A 50 8.42 -11.10 12.81
CA GLY A 50 8.85 -12.09 11.82
C GLY A 50 8.18 -13.46 11.94
N GLY A 51 7.38 -13.70 12.99
CA GLY A 51 6.60 -14.93 13.13
C GLY A 51 5.55 -15.06 12.03
N HIS A 52 5.25 -16.30 11.63
CA HIS A 52 4.23 -16.58 10.62
C HIS A 52 2.84 -16.18 11.10
N VAL A 53 2.07 -15.56 10.21
CA VAL A 53 0.67 -15.21 10.44
C VAL A 53 -0.18 -16.46 10.21
N GLU A 54 -0.91 -16.86 11.24
CA GLU A 54 -1.86 -17.96 11.17
C GLU A 54 -3.29 -17.43 11.05
N GLU A 55 -4.14 -18.13 10.31
CA GLU A 55 -5.55 -17.74 10.11
C GLU A 55 -6.29 -17.56 11.44
N ARG A 56 -6.08 -18.47 12.40
CA ARG A 56 -6.68 -18.39 13.75
C ARG A 56 -6.30 -17.13 14.52
N GLN A 57 -5.09 -16.60 14.29
CA GLN A 57 -4.63 -15.36 14.91
C GLN A 57 -5.36 -14.17 14.29
N LEU A 58 -5.49 -14.15 12.96
CA LEU A 58 -6.26 -13.12 12.26
C LEU A 58 -7.73 -13.14 12.64
N GLU A 59 -8.35 -14.32 12.75
CA GLU A 59 -9.73 -14.44 13.21
C GLU A 59 -9.91 -13.86 14.62
N ALA A 60 -9.01 -14.24 15.54
CA ALA A 60 -9.06 -13.72 16.91
C ALA A 60 -9.01 -12.19 16.92
N LEU A 61 -8.11 -11.59 16.14
CA LEU A 61 -7.87 -10.15 16.14
C LEU A 61 -8.94 -9.37 15.35
N PHE A 62 -9.14 -9.71 14.08
CA PHE A 62 -9.99 -8.95 13.15
C PHE A 62 -11.47 -9.34 13.21
N ALA A 63 -11.82 -10.60 13.49
CA ALA A 63 -13.22 -10.99 13.59
C ALA A 63 -13.76 -10.80 15.01
N ARG A 64 -12.97 -11.12 16.04
CA ARG A 64 -13.45 -11.24 17.42
C ARG A 64 -12.94 -10.19 18.40
N GLY A 65 -11.81 -9.53 18.09
CA GLY A 65 -11.20 -8.53 18.97
C GLY A 65 -10.62 -9.15 20.25
N LEU A 66 -10.01 -10.32 20.10
CA LEU A 66 -9.46 -11.14 21.17
C LEU A 66 -7.95 -11.32 21.01
N ARG A 67 -7.26 -11.46 22.14
CA ARG A 67 -5.85 -11.82 22.19
C ARG A 67 -5.66 -13.25 21.67
N PRO A 68 -4.79 -13.49 20.67
CA PRO A 68 -4.49 -14.84 20.19
C PRO A 68 -4.02 -15.76 21.32
N GLY A 69 -4.37 -17.06 21.22
CA GLY A 69 -4.00 -18.11 22.19
C GLY A 69 -4.76 -18.09 23.51
N THR A 70 -5.02 -16.91 24.08
CA THR A 70 -5.66 -16.76 25.41
C THR A 70 -7.14 -16.43 25.35
N GLY A 71 -7.61 -15.77 24.29
CA GLY A 71 -9.01 -15.36 24.15
C GLY A 71 -9.40 -14.17 25.03
N GLU A 72 -8.44 -13.49 25.68
CA GLU A 72 -8.69 -12.28 26.44
C GLU A 72 -9.26 -11.17 25.53
N ARG A 73 -10.22 -10.40 26.03
CA ARG A 73 -10.82 -9.30 25.25
C ARG A 73 -9.87 -8.12 25.16
N LEU A 74 -9.65 -7.63 23.94
CA LEU A 74 -8.87 -6.41 23.67
C LEU A 74 -9.75 -5.17 23.85
N GLY A 75 -10.34 -5.01 25.03
CA GLY A 75 -11.32 -3.96 25.33
C GLY A 75 -12.73 -4.28 24.80
N ARG A 76 -13.44 -3.27 24.27
CA ARG A 76 -14.80 -3.46 23.73
C ARG A 76 -14.78 -4.40 22.52
N ALA A 77 -15.79 -5.27 22.45
CA ALA A 77 -15.98 -6.16 21.30
C ALA A 77 -16.29 -5.37 20.03
N TRP A 78 -16.00 -5.96 18.88
CA TRP A 78 -16.38 -5.38 17.60
C TRP A 78 -17.89 -5.32 17.45
N ARG A 79 -18.37 -4.21 16.87
CA ARG A 79 -19.71 -4.15 16.29
C ARG A 79 -19.70 -4.86 14.93
N ALA A 80 -20.86 -5.25 14.43
CA ALA A 80 -20.98 -5.93 13.14
C ALA A 80 -20.40 -5.09 11.98
N ASP A 81 -20.63 -3.78 12.04
CA ASP A 81 -20.20 -2.75 11.09
C ASP A 81 -18.86 -2.08 11.46
N ALA A 82 -18.15 -2.60 12.47
CA ALA A 82 -16.93 -1.96 12.94
C ALA A 82 -15.79 -2.07 11.92
N VAL A 83 -14.97 -1.02 11.86
CA VAL A 83 -13.64 -1.08 11.24
C VAL A 83 -12.70 -1.78 12.22
N THR A 84 -12.30 -2.99 11.90
CA THR A 84 -11.47 -3.85 12.75
C THR A 84 -9.98 -3.71 12.46
N GLY A 85 -9.64 -3.07 11.33
CA GLY A 85 -8.28 -2.69 10.97
C GLY A 85 -8.20 -1.89 9.68
N PHE A 86 -6.97 -1.67 9.24
CA PHE A 86 -6.63 -0.92 8.04
C PHE A 86 -5.63 -1.71 7.22
N ASP A 87 -5.91 -1.89 5.93
CA ASP A 87 -4.95 -2.42 4.97
C ASP A 87 -4.17 -1.24 4.38
N LEU A 88 -2.88 -1.17 4.68
CA LEU A 88 -1.95 -0.23 4.08
C LEU A 88 -1.15 -0.96 3.01
N THR A 89 -1.45 -0.69 1.75
CA THR A 89 -0.79 -1.38 0.65
C THR A 89 0.37 -0.55 0.11
N PHE A 90 1.59 -1.06 0.31
CA PHE A 90 2.82 -0.49 -0.24
C PHE A 90 3.10 -1.11 -1.60
N SER A 91 3.08 -0.32 -2.66
CA SER A 91 3.35 -0.81 -4.03
C SER A 91 4.65 -0.21 -4.57
N ALA A 92 5.55 -1.06 -5.06
CA ALA A 92 6.76 -0.63 -5.74
C ALA A 92 6.44 0.00 -7.12
N PRO A 93 7.32 0.90 -7.63
CA PRO A 93 7.28 1.32 -9.02
C PRO A 93 7.31 0.12 -9.98
N LYS A 94 6.75 0.30 -11.19
CA LYS A 94 6.65 -0.79 -12.16
C LYS A 94 8.03 -1.29 -12.58
N SER A 95 9.01 -0.39 -12.75
CA SER A 95 10.39 -0.76 -13.07
C SER A 95 11.04 -1.69 -12.04
N VAL A 96 10.75 -1.50 -10.75
CA VAL A 96 11.24 -2.41 -9.69
C VAL A 96 10.59 -3.78 -9.80
N SER A 97 9.30 -3.82 -10.13
CA SER A 97 8.59 -5.09 -10.38
C SER A 97 9.09 -5.79 -11.66
N ALA A 98 9.45 -5.03 -12.70
CA ALA A 98 10.04 -5.54 -13.93
C ALA A 98 11.43 -6.16 -13.69
N LEU A 99 12.29 -5.48 -12.92
CA LEU A 99 13.58 -6.03 -12.48
C LEU A 99 13.41 -7.30 -11.65
N TRP A 100 12.43 -7.33 -10.75
CA TRP A 100 12.14 -8.51 -9.95
C TRP A 100 11.67 -9.69 -10.83
N ALA A 101 10.84 -9.43 -11.84
CA ALA A 101 10.26 -10.47 -12.69
C ALA A 101 11.21 -11.02 -13.75
N LEU A 102 11.99 -10.16 -14.41
CA LEU A 102 12.85 -10.53 -15.54
C LEU A 102 14.34 -10.61 -15.18
N GLY A 103 14.74 -10.04 -14.04
CA GLY A 103 16.11 -10.15 -13.54
C GLY A 103 16.50 -11.59 -13.20
N ASN A 104 17.80 -11.81 -13.02
CA ASN A 104 18.28 -13.08 -12.49
C ASN A 104 17.86 -13.25 -11.02
N ILE A 105 18.03 -14.47 -10.47
CA ILE A 105 17.60 -14.79 -9.10
C ILE A 105 18.15 -13.82 -8.05
N ASP A 106 19.42 -13.40 -8.18
CA ASP A 106 20.05 -12.45 -7.27
C ASP A 106 19.37 -11.08 -7.34
N THR A 107 18.99 -10.65 -8.55
CA THR A 107 18.23 -9.40 -8.77
C THR A 107 16.84 -9.49 -8.15
N SER A 108 16.12 -10.60 -8.33
CA SER A 108 14.81 -10.81 -7.74
C SER A 108 14.87 -10.82 -6.21
N VAL A 109 15.84 -11.53 -5.63
CA VAL A 109 16.05 -11.56 -4.17
C VAL A 109 16.38 -10.17 -3.64
N ALA A 110 17.27 -9.44 -4.30
CA ALA A 110 17.65 -8.09 -3.90
C ALA A 110 16.50 -7.08 -4.01
N ALA A 111 15.71 -7.13 -5.09
CA ALA A 111 14.57 -6.25 -5.30
C ALA A 111 13.45 -6.49 -4.27
N MET A 112 13.13 -7.75 -3.97
CA MET A 112 12.21 -8.11 -2.91
C MET A 112 12.75 -7.68 -1.53
N GLY A 113 14.03 -7.90 -1.27
CA GLY A 113 14.68 -7.45 -0.04
C GLY A 113 14.62 -5.93 0.16
N ALA A 114 14.84 -5.17 -0.91
CA ALA A 114 14.71 -3.71 -0.90
C ALA A 114 13.26 -3.27 -0.65
N HIS A 115 12.29 -3.93 -1.29
CA HIS A 115 10.86 -3.70 -1.06
C HIS A 115 10.49 -3.90 0.42
N ARG A 116 10.86 -5.05 1.00
CA ARG A 116 10.57 -5.36 2.41
C ARG A 116 11.19 -4.36 3.38
N ALA A 117 12.46 -4.02 3.19
CA ALA A 117 13.15 -3.03 4.03
C ALA A 117 12.49 -1.64 3.94
N ALA A 118 12.05 -1.24 2.75
CA ALA A 118 11.32 0.00 2.57
C ALA A 118 9.95 -0.01 3.25
N VAL A 119 9.22 -1.14 3.21
CA VAL A 119 7.94 -1.30 3.93
C VAL A 119 8.15 -1.13 5.42
N GLU A 120 9.18 -1.77 5.97
CA GLU A 120 9.54 -1.65 7.39
C GLU A 120 9.87 -0.20 7.77
N ALA A 121 10.59 0.55 6.93
CA ALA A 121 10.86 1.97 7.17
C ALA A 121 9.57 2.82 7.22
N GLY A 122 8.64 2.60 6.29
CA GLY A 122 7.34 3.27 6.29
C GLY A 122 6.49 2.92 7.52
N LEU A 123 6.51 1.66 7.94
CA LEU A 123 5.80 1.20 9.14
C LEU A 123 6.43 1.71 10.43
N ALA A 124 7.75 1.79 10.53
CA ALA A 124 8.43 2.36 11.70
C ALA A 124 8.07 3.84 11.89
N TYR A 125 7.97 4.59 10.79
CA TYR A 125 7.48 5.96 10.83
C TYR A 125 6.03 6.04 11.33
N LEU A 126 5.12 5.22 10.79
CA LEU A 126 3.72 5.20 11.21
C LEU A 126 3.57 4.76 12.67
N ASP A 127 4.35 3.79 13.11
CA ASP A 127 4.33 3.31 14.48
C ASP A 127 4.71 4.42 15.49
N THR A 128 5.66 5.26 15.10
CA THR A 128 6.13 6.39 15.91
C THR A 128 5.16 7.56 15.90
N HIS A 129 4.60 7.93 14.74
CA HIS A 129 3.85 9.16 14.56
C HIS A 129 2.33 8.98 14.58
N ALA A 130 1.85 7.80 14.20
CA ALA A 130 0.43 7.48 14.10
C ALA A 130 -0.02 6.32 15.00
N GLY A 131 0.90 5.73 15.78
CA GLY A 131 0.62 4.71 16.80
C GLY A 131 -0.04 5.30 18.06
N LEU A 132 -1.09 6.10 17.89
CA LEU A 132 -1.77 6.83 18.96
C LEU A 132 -3.20 6.33 19.16
N SER A 133 -3.76 6.63 20.33
CA SER A 133 -5.18 6.43 20.63
C SER A 133 -5.76 7.67 21.29
N ARG A 134 -7.06 7.66 21.55
CA ARG A 134 -7.79 8.78 22.16
C ARG A 134 -8.48 8.37 23.46
N ARG A 135 -8.55 9.29 24.42
CA ARG A 135 -9.29 9.13 25.69
C ARG A 135 -10.02 10.42 26.10
N GLY A 136 -10.76 10.32 27.20
CA GLY A 136 -11.62 11.40 27.70
C GLY A 136 -12.99 11.43 27.01
N THR A 137 -13.86 12.32 27.47
CA THR A 137 -15.16 12.58 26.83
C THR A 137 -14.91 13.03 25.39
N ASP A 138 -15.61 12.43 24.44
CA ASP A 138 -15.45 12.66 22.99
C ASP A 138 -14.05 12.38 22.41
N GLY A 139 -13.15 11.75 23.18
CA GLY A 139 -11.82 11.38 22.70
C GLY A 139 -10.92 12.58 22.42
N VAL A 140 -11.09 13.69 23.14
CA VAL A 140 -10.34 14.93 22.87
C VAL A 140 -8.85 14.86 23.22
N GLU A 141 -8.42 13.86 24.00
CA GLU A 141 -7.03 13.71 24.45
C GLU A 141 -6.32 12.57 23.72
N GLN A 142 -5.19 12.86 23.08
CA GLN A 142 -4.28 11.85 22.53
C GLN A 142 -3.52 11.12 23.65
N ILE A 143 -3.36 9.81 23.50
CA ILE A 143 -2.57 8.97 24.42
C ILE A 143 -1.62 8.07 23.62
N ALA A 144 -0.37 8.02 24.10
CA ALA A 144 0.65 7.13 23.58
C ALA A 144 0.28 5.65 23.75
N THR A 145 0.85 4.79 22.91
CA THR A 145 0.58 3.35 22.90
C THR A 145 1.87 2.53 22.91
N GLN A 146 1.73 1.23 23.13
CA GLN A 146 2.83 0.27 22.99
C GLN A 146 3.19 -0.04 21.52
N GLY A 147 2.60 0.69 20.57
CA GLY A 147 2.85 0.56 19.14
C GLY A 147 1.79 -0.23 18.39
N LEU A 148 1.97 -0.30 17.08
CA LEU A 148 1.12 -1.00 16.13
C LEU A 148 1.43 -2.50 16.14
N ALA A 149 0.41 -3.28 15.81
CA ALA A 149 0.52 -4.69 15.49
C ALA A 149 0.00 -4.90 14.06
N VAL A 150 0.86 -5.47 13.21
CA VAL A 150 0.66 -5.47 11.75
C VAL A 150 0.95 -6.85 11.18
N ALA A 151 0.03 -7.38 10.37
CA ALA A 151 0.28 -8.56 9.55
C ALA A 151 0.68 -8.14 8.13
N LEU A 152 1.84 -8.62 7.66
CA LEU A 152 2.40 -8.28 6.34
C LEU A 152 2.25 -9.45 5.38
N PHE A 153 1.63 -9.20 4.22
CA PHE A 153 1.49 -10.15 3.13
C PHE A 153 2.13 -9.59 1.87
N ASP A 154 3.23 -10.21 1.43
CA ASP A 154 3.91 -9.81 0.20
C ASP A 154 3.25 -10.51 -0.99
N HIS A 155 2.85 -9.74 -1.99
CA HIS A 155 2.28 -10.21 -3.24
C HIS A 155 3.11 -9.72 -4.42
N ARG A 156 3.00 -10.45 -5.53
CA ARG A 156 3.85 -10.23 -6.71
C ARG A 156 3.11 -10.06 -8.03
N THR A 157 1.80 -10.29 -8.03
CA THR A 157 0.98 -10.22 -9.24
C THR A 157 -0.10 -9.16 -9.11
N SER A 158 -0.36 -8.45 -10.20
CA SER A 158 -1.56 -7.62 -10.31
C SER A 158 -2.78 -8.49 -10.59
N ARG A 159 -3.97 -7.88 -10.53
CA ARG A 159 -5.22 -8.54 -10.97
C ARG A 159 -5.22 -8.96 -12.44
N ALA A 160 -4.40 -8.31 -13.26
CA ALA A 160 -4.26 -8.63 -14.68
C ALA A 160 -3.13 -9.64 -14.94
N GLY A 161 -2.54 -10.23 -13.89
CA GLY A 161 -1.43 -11.18 -14.01
C GLY A 161 -0.06 -10.53 -14.23
N ASP A 162 0.03 -9.20 -14.37
CA ASP A 162 1.31 -8.50 -14.56
C ASP A 162 2.20 -8.54 -13.30
N PRO A 163 3.54 -8.45 -13.46
CA PRO A 163 4.46 -8.23 -12.35
C PRO A 163 4.09 -6.99 -11.53
N GLN A 164 3.85 -7.16 -10.24
CA GLN A 164 3.53 -6.07 -9.34
C GLN A 164 3.93 -6.43 -7.91
N LEU A 165 5.12 -5.99 -7.50
CA LEU A 165 5.54 -6.10 -6.10
C LEU A 165 4.73 -5.15 -5.23
N HIS A 166 4.05 -5.73 -4.25
CA HIS A 166 3.33 -4.97 -3.22
C HIS A 166 3.20 -5.75 -1.93
N THR A 167 3.11 -5.04 -0.81
CA THR A 167 2.84 -5.61 0.51
C THR A 167 1.53 -5.05 1.04
N HIS A 168 0.62 -5.93 1.43
CA HIS A 168 -0.53 -5.58 2.26
C HIS A 168 -0.12 -5.59 3.72
N ALA A 169 -0.14 -4.43 4.36
CA ALA A 169 0.14 -4.29 5.79
C ALA A 169 -1.16 -4.08 6.55
N LEU A 170 -1.70 -5.16 7.13
CA LEU A 170 -2.96 -5.14 7.89
C LEU A 170 -2.68 -4.67 9.31
N VAL A 171 -2.92 -3.39 9.57
CA VAL A 171 -2.83 -2.76 10.89
C VAL A 171 -4.11 -3.05 11.67
N ILE A 172 -3.98 -3.65 12.84
CA ILE A 172 -5.12 -3.96 13.70
C ILE A 172 -5.65 -2.67 14.34
N ASN A 173 -6.98 -2.47 14.37
CA ASN A 173 -7.59 -1.29 15.01
C ASN A 173 -7.70 -1.44 16.54
N LYS A 174 -6.70 -2.05 17.19
CA LYS A 174 -6.57 -2.20 18.64
C LYS A 174 -5.13 -1.95 19.05
N VAL A 175 -4.97 -1.06 20.02
CA VAL A 175 -3.67 -0.69 20.58
C VAL A 175 -3.74 -0.71 22.10
N ARG A 176 -2.65 -1.15 22.73
CA ARG A 176 -2.48 -1.06 24.17
C ARG A 176 -1.98 0.35 24.50
N CYS A 177 -2.80 1.12 25.20
CA CYS A 177 -2.43 2.48 25.59
C CYS A 177 -1.43 2.47 26.75
N ALA A 178 -0.72 3.58 26.96
CA ALA A 178 0.24 3.75 28.06
C ALA A 178 -0.38 3.57 29.46
N ASP A 179 -1.68 3.77 29.60
CA ASP A 179 -2.44 3.50 30.83
C ASP A 179 -2.84 2.01 31.02
N GLY A 180 -2.33 1.12 30.17
CA GLY A 180 -2.62 -0.30 30.21
C GLY A 180 -4.03 -0.66 29.76
N THR A 181 -4.77 0.23 29.08
CA THR A 181 -6.09 -0.10 28.55
C THR A 181 -6.04 -0.32 27.04
N TRP A 182 -6.74 -1.34 26.56
CA TRP A 182 -6.95 -1.57 25.13
C TRP A 182 -7.99 -0.62 24.55
N ARG A 183 -7.62 0.12 23.51
CA ARG A 183 -8.51 1.04 22.79
C ARG A 183 -8.35 0.90 21.28
N THR A 184 -9.22 1.59 20.53
CA THR A 184 -9.09 1.70 19.07
C THR A 184 -7.93 2.63 18.71
N LEU A 185 -7.26 2.33 17.60
CA LEU A 185 -6.25 3.23 17.04
C LEU A 185 -6.92 4.54 16.62
N ASP A 186 -6.21 5.67 16.75
CA ASP A 186 -6.67 6.89 16.14
C ASP A 186 -6.41 6.89 14.63
N ALA A 187 -7.43 6.49 13.88
CA ALA A 187 -7.36 6.41 12.42
C ALA A 187 -7.16 7.77 11.73
N THR A 188 -7.49 8.87 12.40
CA THR A 188 -7.25 10.23 11.88
C THR A 188 -5.76 10.46 11.70
N GLU A 189 -4.95 10.15 12.71
CA GLU A 189 -3.50 10.28 12.65
C GLU A 189 -2.90 9.31 11.61
N LEU A 190 -3.40 8.07 11.55
CA LEU A 190 -2.97 7.12 10.52
C LEU A 190 -3.21 7.66 9.10
N PHE A 191 -4.36 8.30 8.88
CA PHE A 191 -4.68 8.90 7.58
C PHE A 191 -3.83 10.14 7.28
N HIS A 192 -3.64 11.03 8.26
CA HIS A 192 -2.80 12.22 8.14
C HIS A 192 -1.35 11.87 7.78
N HIS A 193 -0.78 10.85 8.43
CA HIS A 193 0.60 10.43 8.21
C HIS A 193 0.81 9.49 7.01
N LYS A 194 -0.26 9.02 6.36
CA LYS A 194 -0.18 8.08 5.22
C LYS A 194 0.68 8.60 4.08
N LYS A 195 0.55 9.88 3.69
CA LYS A 195 1.34 10.44 2.58
C LYS A 195 2.83 10.41 2.94
N SER A 196 3.19 10.87 4.13
CA SER A 196 4.57 10.89 4.62
C SER A 196 5.18 9.49 4.69
N ALA A 197 4.46 8.51 5.23
CA ALA A 197 4.89 7.11 5.25
C ALA A 197 5.12 6.55 3.83
N GLY A 198 4.27 6.93 2.88
CA GLY A 198 4.45 6.60 1.47
C GLY A 198 5.72 7.20 0.87
N MET A 199 6.03 8.46 1.18
CA MET A 199 7.27 9.12 0.72
C MET A 199 8.52 8.46 1.31
N ILE A 200 8.49 8.14 2.61
CA ILE A 200 9.56 7.43 3.31
C ILE A 200 9.79 6.05 2.69
N TYR A 201 8.73 5.29 2.42
CA TYR A 201 8.82 4.03 1.70
C TYR A 201 9.51 4.21 0.33
N GLN A 202 9.14 5.22 -0.46
CA GLN A 202 9.77 5.44 -1.76
C GLN A 202 11.27 5.79 -1.65
N ALA A 203 11.62 6.68 -0.71
CA ALA A 203 13.01 7.07 -0.47
C ALA A 203 13.86 5.88 0.00
N ALA A 204 13.36 5.13 0.98
CA ALA A 204 13.99 3.91 1.47
C ALA A 204 14.16 2.87 0.37
N LEU A 205 13.14 2.65 -0.47
CA LEU A 205 13.21 1.72 -1.59
C LEU A 205 14.33 2.09 -2.57
N ARG A 206 14.43 3.37 -2.96
CA ARG A 206 15.52 3.81 -3.85
C ARG A 206 16.89 3.59 -3.25
N ASN A 207 17.06 3.93 -1.97
CA ASN A 207 18.31 3.73 -1.27
C ASN A 207 18.69 2.24 -1.20
N GLU A 208 17.75 1.37 -0.80
CA GLU A 208 17.97 -0.08 -0.72
C GLU A 208 18.28 -0.70 -2.08
N MET A 209 17.56 -0.32 -3.13
CA MET A 209 17.81 -0.77 -4.50
C MET A 209 19.20 -0.32 -4.98
N ARG A 210 19.61 0.92 -4.69
CA ARG A 210 20.94 1.43 -5.02
C ARG A 210 22.03 0.68 -4.26
N GLN A 211 21.86 0.42 -2.97
CA GLN A 211 22.85 -0.27 -2.15
C GLN A 211 23.00 -1.75 -2.51
N ARG A 212 21.89 -2.43 -2.81
CA ARG A 212 21.89 -3.88 -3.10
C ARG A 212 22.27 -4.21 -4.53
N LEU A 213 21.84 -3.38 -5.49
CA LEU A 213 22.01 -3.65 -6.93
C LEU A 213 22.86 -2.62 -7.67
N GLY A 214 23.10 -1.43 -7.11
CA GLY A 214 23.82 -0.38 -7.83
C GLY A 214 23.05 0.23 -8.98
N VAL A 215 21.71 0.23 -8.91
CA VAL A 215 20.85 0.84 -9.91
C VAL A 215 20.68 2.35 -9.66
N ALA A 216 20.36 3.09 -10.72
CA ALA A 216 20.01 4.50 -10.66
C ALA A 216 18.49 4.71 -10.81
N PHE A 217 17.96 5.80 -10.27
CA PHE A 217 16.56 6.18 -10.44
C PHE A 217 16.47 7.51 -11.17
N GLY A 218 15.38 7.70 -11.93
CA GLY A 218 15.04 8.98 -12.52
C GLY A 218 14.52 9.97 -11.49
N GLU A 219 13.92 11.05 -11.99
CA GLU A 219 13.27 12.05 -11.14
C GLU A 219 12.06 11.46 -10.41
N SER A 220 11.85 11.91 -9.18
CA SER A 220 10.70 11.50 -8.39
C SER A 220 9.50 12.39 -8.69
N ASN A 221 8.33 11.79 -8.89
CA ASN A 221 7.08 12.53 -9.02
C ASN A 221 6.60 13.10 -7.67
N GLU A 222 5.46 13.79 -7.66
CA GLU A 222 4.85 14.40 -6.47
C GLU A 222 4.48 13.39 -5.34
N HIS A 223 4.46 12.09 -5.65
CA HIS A 223 4.28 10.99 -4.70
C HIS A 223 5.61 10.33 -4.30
N GLY A 224 6.72 10.97 -4.65
CA GLY A 224 8.06 10.49 -4.38
C GLY A 224 8.40 9.23 -5.17
N GLN A 225 7.60 8.78 -6.13
CA GLN A 225 7.91 7.59 -6.92
C GLN A 225 8.86 7.94 -8.07
N ALA A 226 9.84 7.08 -8.32
CA ALA A 226 10.71 7.18 -9.49
C ALA A 226 10.93 5.77 -10.04
N ASP A 227 11.09 5.67 -11.36
CA ASP A 227 11.47 4.43 -12.01
C ASP A 227 12.98 4.28 -12.14
N VAL A 228 13.45 3.03 -12.17
CA VAL A 228 14.86 2.69 -12.37
C VAL A 228 15.28 3.08 -13.79
N LEU A 229 16.37 3.85 -13.91
CA LEU A 229 16.92 4.24 -15.20
C LEU A 229 17.39 3.01 -15.98
N GLY A 230 17.14 3.03 -17.29
CA GLY A 230 17.50 1.94 -18.20
C GLY A 230 16.50 0.78 -18.22
N VAL A 231 15.46 0.78 -17.36
CA VAL A 231 14.32 -0.11 -17.59
C VAL A 231 13.52 0.42 -18.78
N PRO A 232 13.26 -0.40 -19.82
CA PRO A 232 12.60 0.05 -21.04
C PRO A 232 11.14 0.43 -20.81
N GLU A 233 10.72 1.59 -21.34
CA GLU A 233 9.32 2.03 -21.31
C GLU A 233 8.36 1.00 -21.93
N GLN A 234 8.83 0.29 -22.96
CA GLN A 234 8.08 -0.80 -23.61
C GLN A 234 7.69 -1.90 -22.61
N LEU A 235 8.57 -2.27 -21.67
CA LEU A 235 8.25 -3.25 -20.63
C LEU A 235 7.30 -2.68 -19.58
N LEU A 236 7.46 -1.40 -19.22
CA LEU A 236 6.57 -0.74 -18.25
C LEU A 236 5.14 -0.67 -18.80
N SER A 237 4.99 -0.29 -20.06
CA SER A 237 3.71 -0.26 -20.78
C SER A 237 3.10 -1.66 -20.93
N LEU A 238 3.90 -2.65 -21.34
CA LEU A 238 3.46 -4.05 -21.51
C LEU A 238 2.85 -4.63 -20.22
N TRP A 239 3.44 -4.31 -19.07
CA TRP A 239 3.03 -4.81 -17.75
C TRP A 239 2.19 -3.84 -16.94
N SER A 240 1.52 -2.91 -17.60
CA SER A 240 0.57 -1.97 -16.98
C SER A 240 -0.87 -2.18 -17.48
N LYS A 241 -1.25 -3.42 -17.80
CA LYS A 241 -2.57 -3.77 -18.37
C LYS A 241 -3.71 -3.28 -17.48
N ARG A 242 -3.53 -3.35 -16.16
CA ARG A 242 -4.52 -2.87 -15.19
C ARG A 242 -4.76 -1.36 -15.30
N THR A 243 -3.70 -0.57 -15.45
CA THR A 243 -3.77 0.89 -15.61
C THR A 243 -4.54 1.22 -16.89
N VAL A 244 -4.18 0.59 -18.00
CA VAL A 244 -4.87 0.75 -19.29
C VAL A 244 -6.37 0.45 -19.19
N GLN A 245 -6.75 -0.62 -18.48
CA GLN A 245 -8.17 -0.95 -18.25
C GLN A 245 -8.90 0.11 -17.41
N ILE A 246 -8.26 0.64 -16.37
CA ILE A 246 -8.86 1.66 -15.51
C ILE A 246 -9.04 2.95 -16.30
N ASP A 247 -7.99 3.41 -16.99
CA ASP A 247 -7.99 4.66 -17.73
C ASP A 247 -9.00 4.61 -18.88
N GLY A 248 -9.08 3.49 -19.61
CA GLY A 248 -10.08 3.28 -20.65
C GLY A 248 -11.55 3.36 -20.18
N GLU A 249 -11.83 3.14 -18.90
CA GLU A 249 -13.18 3.33 -18.31
C GLU A 249 -13.32 4.70 -17.64
N ALA A 250 -12.27 5.22 -17.01
CA ALA A 250 -12.29 6.46 -16.26
C ALA A 250 -12.28 7.70 -17.15
N GLU A 251 -11.43 7.73 -18.19
CA GLU A 251 -11.25 8.90 -19.06
C GLU A 251 -12.55 9.30 -19.79
N PRO A 252 -13.32 8.37 -20.41
CA PRO A 252 -14.58 8.74 -21.06
C PRO A 252 -15.59 9.35 -20.07
N LYS A 253 -15.66 8.82 -18.84
CA LYS A 253 -16.56 9.32 -17.80
C LYS A 253 -16.13 10.68 -17.26
N ILE A 254 -14.83 10.91 -17.10
CA ILE A 254 -14.31 12.22 -16.73
C ILE A 254 -14.71 13.23 -17.81
N ALA A 255 -14.46 12.92 -19.09
CA ALA A 255 -14.82 13.80 -20.19
C ALA A 255 -16.34 14.07 -20.25
N GLU A 256 -17.17 13.05 -20.07
CA GLU A 256 -18.63 13.19 -19.99
C GLU A 256 -19.06 14.13 -18.86
N TYR A 257 -18.55 13.94 -17.64
CA TYR A 257 -18.89 14.81 -16.51
C TYR A 257 -18.38 16.24 -16.69
N GLU A 258 -17.19 16.44 -17.25
CA GLU A 258 -16.68 17.78 -17.53
C GLU A 258 -17.51 18.51 -18.58
N GLN A 259 -17.98 17.79 -19.62
CA GLN A 259 -18.91 18.33 -20.60
C GLN A 259 -20.26 18.71 -19.98
N LEU A 260 -20.83 17.84 -19.14
CA LEU A 260 -22.11 18.10 -18.47
C LEU A 260 -22.04 19.28 -17.48
N LEU A 261 -20.92 19.41 -16.78
CA LEU A 261 -20.72 20.48 -15.79
C LEU A 261 -20.23 21.79 -16.40
N GLY A 262 -19.73 21.77 -17.65
CA GLY A 262 -19.11 22.93 -18.29
C GLY A 262 -17.84 23.42 -17.59
N ARG A 263 -17.21 22.58 -16.75
CA ARG A 263 -15.97 22.86 -16.03
C ARG A 263 -15.15 21.59 -15.86
N THR A 264 -13.87 21.74 -15.54
CA THR A 264 -13.05 20.60 -15.14
C THR A 264 -13.48 20.04 -13.79
N LEU A 265 -13.32 18.73 -13.63
CA LEU A 265 -13.52 18.05 -12.36
C LEU A 265 -12.40 18.41 -11.38
N THR A 266 -12.78 18.63 -10.12
CA THR A 266 -11.83 18.75 -9.02
C THR A 266 -11.07 17.44 -8.80
N ALA A 267 -9.92 17.50 -8.11
CA ALA A 267 -9.14 16.31 -7.78
C ALA A 267 -9.96 15.25 -7.03
N ALA A 268 -10.82 15.67 -6.09
CA ALA A 268 -11.69 14.77 -5.33
C ALA A 268 -12.75 14.07 -6.21
N GLU A 269 -13.37 14.81 -7.13
CA GLU A 269 -14.33 14.25 -8.07
C GLU A 269 -13.66 13.24 -9.01
N ARG A 270 -12.48 13.57 -9.56
CA ARG A 270 -11.70 12.65 -10.40
C ARG A 270 -11.35 11.35 -9.65
N VAL A 271 -10.94 11.44 -8.38
CA VAL A 271 -10.67 10.27 -7.54
C VAL A 271 -11.91 9.36 -7.42
N ASN A 272 -13.11 9.93 -7.28
CA ASN A 272 -14.34 9.14 -7.20
C ASN A 272 -14.68 8.43 -8.52
N VAL A 273 -14.46 9.09 -9.66
CA VAL A 273 -14.64 8.46 -10.99
C VAL A 273 -13.67 7.29 -11.17
N VAL A 274 -12.38 7.52 -10.88
CA VAL A 274 -11.34 6.49 -10.97
C VAL A 274 -11.65 5.32 -10.01
N LYS A 275 -12.08 5.61 -8.77
CA LYS A 275 -12.49 4.56 -7.82
C LYS A 275 -13.63 3.70 -8.35
N THR A 276 -14.60 4.31 -9.01
CA THR A 276 -15.73 3.60 -9.64
C THR A 276 -15.23 2.74 -10.81
N ALA A 277 -14.36 3.28 -11.66
CA ALA A 277 -13.74 2.53 -12.75
C ALA A 277 -12.92 1.33 -12.24
N VAL A 278 -12.15 1.51 -11.16
CA VAL A 278 -11.38 0.44 -10.49
C VAL A 278 -12.28 -0.71 -10.06
N LEU A 279 -13.46 -0.42 -9.49
CA LEU A 279 -14.38 -1.46 -9.05
C LEU A 279 -15.07 -2.16 -10.23
N LYS A 280 -15.50 -1.40 -11.25
CA LYS A 280 -16.21 -1.94 -12.41
C LYS A 280 -15.33 -2.80 -13.31
N THR A 281 -14.09 -2.38 -13.55
CA THR A 281 -13.13 -3.08 -14.42
C THR A 281 -12.41 -4.23 -13.72
N ARG A 282 -12.82 -4.59 -12.50
CA ARG A 282 -12.19 -5.65 -11.71
C ARG A 282 -12.57 -7.01 -12.31
N PRO A 283 -11.62 -7.76 -12.91
CA PRO A 283 -11.90 -9.13 -13.33
C PRO A 283 -12.23 -10.00 -12.11
N GLY A 284 -13.03 -11.06 -12.32
CA GLY A 284 -13.19 -12.12 -11.33
C GLY A 284 -11.83 -12.72 -10.96
N LYS A 285 -11.65 -13.17 -9.71
CA LYS A 285 -10.41 -13.85 -9.33
C LYS A 285 -10.38 -15.23 -9.99
N GLU A 286 -9.71 -15.31 -11.14
CA GLU A 286 -9.05 -16.54 -11.53
C GLU A 286 -7.64 -16.46 -10.96
N HIS A 287 -7.26 -17.42 -10.12
CA HIS A 287 -5.87 -17.58 -9.72
C HIS A 287 -5.17 -18.27 -10.88
N PRO A 288 -4.42 -17.56 -11.76
CA PRO A 288 -3.64 -18.26 -12.78
C PRO A 288 -2.73 -19.27 -12.07
N GLU A 289 -2.52 -20.43 -12.68
CA GLU A 289 -1.63 -21.45 -12.13
C GLU A 289 -0.30 -20.81 -11.77
N THR A 290 -0.06 -20.71 -10.45
CA THR A 290 0.94 -19.79 -9.92
C THR A 290 2.33 -20.20 -10.39
N SER A 291 2.58 -21.51 -10.53
CA SER A 291 3.85 -22.14 -10.89
C SER A 291 4.45 -21.74 -12.25
N ALA A 292 3.75 -20.99 -13.10
CA ALA A 292 4.24 -20.58 -14.42
C ALA A 292 4.48 -19.06 -14.58
N LEU A 293 4.25 -18.23 -13.54
CA LEU A 293 4.22 -16.77 -13.68
C LEU A 293 5.51 -16.15 -14.24
N HIS A 294 6.68 -16.54 -13.72
CA HIS A 294 7.95 -16.05 -14.28
C HIS A 294 8.19 -16.53 -15.72
N GLY A 295 7.76 -17.74 -16.05
CA GLY A 295 7.81 -18.27 -17.42
C GLY A 295 6.97 -17.44 -18.37
N HIS A 296 5.74 -17.08 -17.96
CA HIS A 296 4.84 -16.22 -18.74
C HIS A 296 5.44 -14.83 -18.96
N TRP A 297 5.94 -14.17 -17.90
CA TRP A 297 6.55 -12.85 -18.04
C TRP A 297 7.83 -12.89 -18.89
N THR A 298 8.64 -13.92 -18.74
CA THR A 298 9.84 -14.11 -19.57
C THR A 298 9.47 -14.26 -21.04
N ALA A 299 8.42 -15.03 -21.35
CA ALA A 299 7.93 -15.19 -22.72
C ALA A 299 7.34 -13.88 -23.29
N GLU A 300 6.52 -13.16 -22.52
CA GLU A 300 5.98 -11.85 -22.93
C GLU A 300 7.10 -10.84 -23.20
N ALA A 301 8.09 -10.74 -22.30
CA ALA A 301 9.23 -9.86 -22.48
C ALA A 301 10.08 -10.25 -23.70
N ALA A 302 10.31 -11.55 -23.92
CA ALA A 302 11.06 -12.05 -25.06
C ALA A 302 10.37 -11.69 -26.40
N GLN A 303 9.04 -11.77 -26.46
CA GLN A 303 8.27 -11.31 -27.63
C GLN A 303 8.41 -9.81 -27.88
N ALA A 304 8.60 -9.02 -26.81
CA ALA A 304 8.92 -7.60 -26.89
C ALA A 304 10.41 -7.32 -27.16
N GLY A 305 11.25 -8.35 -27.31
CA GLY A 305 12.69 -8.23 -27.59
C GLY A 305 13.58 -8.09 -26.35
N TRP A 306 13.06 -8.38 -25.16
CA TRP A 306 13.77 -8.19 -23.90
C TRP A 306 13.99 -9.51 -23.16
N GLY A 307 15.25 -9.77 -22.81
CA GLY A 307 15.65 -10.83 -21.88
C GLY A 307 16.34 -10.25 -20.65
N SER A 308 16.65 -11.14 -19.70
CA SER A 308 17.31 -10.78 -18.44
C SER A 308 18.64 -10.05 -18.66
N GLU A 309 19.47 -10.57 -19.55
CA GLU A 309 20.79 -9.98 -19.86
C GLU A 309 20.66 -8.59 -20.49
N GLN A 310 19.75 -8.42 -21.45
CA GLN A 310 19.51 -7.13 -22.11
C GLN A 310 18.99 -6.09 -21.12
N LEU A 311 18.03 -6.47 -20.27
CA LEU A 311 17.48 -5.58 -19.23
C LEU A 311 18.57 -5.13 -18.26
N LEU A 312 19.33 -6.08 -17.70
CA LEU A 312 20.39 -5.76 -16.74
C LEU A 312 21.50 -4.94 -17.38
N ALA A 313 21.90 -5.24 -18.62
CA ALA A 313 22.89 -4.46 -19.35
C ALA A 313 22.44 -3.00 -19.55
N ALA A 314 21.18 -2.77 -19.93
CA ALA A 314 20.60 -1.43 -20.10
C ALA A 314 20.56 -0.66 -18.78
N VAL A 315 20.06 -1.28 -17.71
CA VAL A 315 19.98 -0.67 -16.37
C VAL A 315 21.37 -0.30 -15.84
N TYR A 316 22.35 -1.18 -15.98
CA TYR A 316 23.70 -0.89 -15.51
C TYR A 316 24.47 0.09 -16.41
N ALA A 317 24.17 0.14 -17.70
CA ALA A 317 24.69 1.19 -18.58
C ALA A 317 24.16 2.57 -18.16
N ALA A 318 22.85 2.67 -17.87
CA ALA A 318 22.23 3.89 -17.39
C ALA A 318 22.74 4.30 -15.99
N ALA A 319 22.98 3.34 -15.09
CA ALA A 319 23.59 3.64 -13.80
C ALA A 319 25.01 4.23 -13.96
N ARG A 320 25.83 3.67 -14.85
CA ARG A 320 27.18 4.18 -15.13
C ARG A 320 27.19 5.57 -15.75
N SER A 321 26.22 5.89 -16.62
CA SER A 321 26.16 7.22 -17.25
C SER A 321 25.89 8.34 -16.25
N VAL A 322 25.31 8.02 -15.09
CA VAL A 322 25.08 8.96 -13.98
C VAL A 322 26.07 8.75 -12.81
N GLY A 323 27.19 8.06 -13.05
CA GLY A 323 28.27 7.92 -12.07
C GLY A 323 28.02 6.92 -10.94
N ILE A 324 27.04 6.02 -11.08
CA ILE A 324 26.80 4.93 -10.12
C ILE A 324 27.54 3.68 -10.59
N THR A 325 28.50 3.23 -9.79
CA THR A 325 29.19 1.94 -9.97
C THR A 325 28.50 0.85 -9.14
N GLN A 326 28.40 -0.36 -9.69
CA GLN A 326 27.85 -1.50 -8.94
C GLN A 326 28.63 -1.76 -7.65
N PRO A 327 27.96 -2.24 -6.59
CA PRO A 327 28.66 -2.84 -5.46
C PRO A 327 29.54 -3.96 -6.00
N VAL A 328 30.84 -3.92 -5.72
CA VAL A 328 31.72 -5.03 -6.04
C VAL A 328 31.18 -6.25 -5.29
N ALA A 329 30.70 -7.26 -6.03
CA ALA A 329 30.26 -8.51 -5.45
C ALA A 329 31.40 -9.08 -4.59
N ARG A 330 31.24 -9.04 -3.26
CA ARG A 330 32.15 -9.77 -2.37
C ARG A 330 31.91 -11.26 -2.62
N ARG A 331 32.69 -11.84 -3.54
CA ARG A 331 32.77 -13.29 -3.72
C ARG A 331 33.09 -13.93 -2.36
N GLY A 332 32.21 -14.80 -1.89
CA GLY A 332 32.50 -15.75 -0.81
C GLY A 332 32.51 -15.14 0.59
N GLY A 333 31.37 -15.20 1.25
CA GLY A 333 31.27 -15.01 2.69
C GLY A 333 29.81 -15.01 3.09
N THR A 334 29.38 -16.06 3.79
CA THR A 334 28.12 -16.13 4.52
C THR A 334 28.07 -15.03 5.58
N ALA A 335 27.84 -13.79 5.14
CA ALA A 335 27.68 -12.66 6.04
C ALA A 335 26.20 -12.55 6.39
N ARG A 336 25.81 -13.30 7.42
CA ARG A 336 24.71 -12.90 8.32
C ARG A 336 25.09 -11.54 8.91
N ARG A 337 24.90 -10.46 8.15
CA ARG A 337 24.74 -9.13 8.75
C ARG A 337 23.33 -9.13 9.30
N LEU A 338 23.22 -9.26 10.62
CA LEU A 338 22.09 -8.68 11.31
C LEU A 338 22.04 -7.23 10.86
N ALA A 339 20.91 -6.82 10.26
CA ALA A 339 20.64 -5.42 10.05
C ALA A 339 20.63 -4.76 11.44
N GLU A 340 21.74 -4.11 11.82
CA GLU A 340 21.64 -3.07 12.84
C GLU A 340 20.66 -2.00 12.32
N PRO A 341 19.91 -1.32 13.20
CA PRO A 341 18.80 -0.46 12.82
C PRO A 341 19.30 0.85 12.18
N VAL A 342 19.83 0.76 10.96
CA VAL A 342 20.09 1.90 10.07
C VAL A 342 18.77 2.56 9.65
N ALA A 343 17.64 1.83 9.73
CA ALA A 343 16.30 2.35 9.47
C ALA A 343 15.92 3.53 10.39
N GLY A 344 16.37 3.55 11.66
CA GLY A 344 16.10 4.66 12.58
C GLY A 344 16.88 5.92 12.23
N LEU A 345 18.19 5.79 12.00
CA LEU A 345 19.09 6.91 11.68
C LEU A 345 18.80 7.52 10.30
N VAL A 346 18.42 6.71 9.32
CA VAL A 346 18.05 7.20 7.98
C VAL A 346 16.65 7.84 7.98
N ALA A 347 15.71 7.32 8.78
CA ALA A 347 14.39 7.94 8.92
C ALA A 347 14.47 9.29 9.65
N GLU A 348 15.27 9.41 10.71
CA GLU A 348 15.48 10.68 11.41
C GLU A 348 16.20 11.70 10.52
N SER A 349 17.32 11.34 9.90
CA SER A 349 18.09 12.24 9.03
C SER A 349 17.32 12.69 7.77
N LEU A 350 16.52 11.81 7.17
CA LEU A 350 15.68 12.19 6.03
C LEU A 350 14.44 12.98 6.44
N ALA A 351 13.84 12.69 7.60
CA ALA A 351 12.72 13.47 8.12
C ALA A 351 13.15 14.91 8.46
N GLU A 352 14.35 15.08 9.01
CA GLU A 352 14.93 16.38 9.35
C GLU A 352 15.25 17.19 8.08
N SER A 353 15.87 16.56 7.08
CA SER A 353 16.16 17.20 5.78
C SER A 353 14.89 17.55 4.98
N LEU A 354 13.84 16.72 5.05
CA LEU A 354 12.55 17.01 4.42
C LEU A 354 11.78 18.12 5.17
N ALA A 355 11.89 18.17 6.51
CA ALA A 355 11.28 19.23 7.31
C ALA A 355 11.94 20.60 7.03
N GLU A 356 13.27 20.65 6.88
CA GLU A 356 13.98 21.87 6.47
C GLU A 356 13.56 22.35 5.08
N SER A 357 13.51 21.44 4.09
CA SER A 357 13.10 21.80 2.72
C SER A 357 11.64 22.28 2.64
N LEU A 358 10.74 21.69 3.43
CA LEU A 358 9.34 22.16 3.53
C LEU A 358 9.23 23.51 4.26
N ALA A 359 10.06 23.75 5.28
CA ALA A 359 10.09 25.02 5.99
C ALA A 359 10.62 26.16 5.10
N GLU A 360 11.64 25.90 4.29
CA GLU A 360 12.16 26.87 3.30
C GLU A 360 11.10 27.19 2.24
N SER A 361 10.41 26.19 1.70
CA SER A 361 9.34 26.40 0.71
C SER A 361 8.14 27.18 1.28
N LEU A 362 7.79 26.96 2.55
CA LEU A 362 6.75 27.73 3.25
C LEU A 362 7.19 29.17 3.55
N ALA A 363 8.46 29.39 3.93
CA ALA A 363 9.01 30.72 4.15
C ALA A 363 9.04 31.55 2.85
N GLU A 364 9.36 30.92 1.72
CA GLU A 364 9.38 31.54 0.40
C GLU A 364 7.95 31.92 -0.07
N SER A 365 6.97 31.07 0.23
CA SER A 365 5.53 31.34 0.00
C SER A 365 4.99 32.50 0.85
N LEU A 366 5.45 32.62 2.10
CA LEU A 366 5.04 33.70 3.01
C LEU A 366 5.76 35.04 2.74
N ALA A 367 6.88 35.03 2.01
CA ALA A 367 7.64 36.22 1.65
C ALA A 367 7.08 36.98 0.43
N HIS A 368 6.03 36.48 -0.23
CA HIS A 368 5.32 37.17 -1.32
C HIS A 368 3.95 37.67 -0.85
N PRO A 369 3.83 38.94 -0.41
CA PRO A 369 2.54 39.48 0.00
C PRO A 369 1.65 39.70 -1.23
N VAL A 370 0.60 38.89 -1.34
CA VAL A 370 -0.54 39.19 -2.22
C VAL A 370 -1.21 40.46 -1.70
N ARG A 371 -1.20 41.52 -2.51
CA ARG A 371 -1.92 42.78 -2.25
C ARG A 371 -3.41 42.47 -2.08
N GLY A 372 -3.91 42.62 -0.86
CA GLY A 372 -5.34 42.53 -0.56
C GLY A 372 -6.06 43.83 -0.88
N ASP A 373 -6.99 43.78 -1.84
CA ASP A 373 -8.02 44.80 -1.97
C ASP A 373 -9.08 44.59 -0.88
N ARG A 374 -9.28 45.64 -0.08
CA ARG A 374 -10.30 45.69 0.96
C ARG A 374 -11.61 46.18 0.34
N HIS A 375 -12.69 45.44 0.54
CA HIS A 375 -14.03 46.03 0.58
C HIS A 375 -14.85 45.42 1.73
N ALA A 376 -15.36 46.30 2.58
CA ALA A 376 -16.24 46.03 3.71
C ALA A 376 -17.71 45.87 3.23
N PRO A 377 -18.62 45.34 4.07
CA PRO A 377 -19.91 44.83 3.63
C PRO A 377 -21.01 45.91 3.67
N SER A 378 -21.89 45.90 2.67
CA SER A 378 -23.21 46.53 2.76
C SER A 378 -24.26 45.50 2.35
N GLY A 379 -25.19 45.21 3.27
CA GLY A 379 -26.25 44.24 3.05
C GLY A 379 -27.37 44.75 2.14
N THR A 380 -28.10 43.78 1.58
CA THR A 380 -29.56 43.72 1.45
C THR A 380 -29.89 42.37 0.81
N GLU A 381 -30.67 41.54 1.50
CA GLU A 381 -31.28 40.33 0.94
C GLU A 381 -32.20 40.67 -0.25
N PRO A 382 -32.38 39.71 -1.16
CA PRO A 382 -33.75 39.29 -1.46
C PRO A 382 -33.91 37.77 -1.44
N VAL A 383 -34.97 37.34 -0.75
CA VAL A 383 -35.53 35.99 -0.72
C VAL A 383 -36.19 35.66 -2.06
N LEU A 384 -35.85 34.54 -2.68
CA LEU A 384 -36.62 33.84 -3.74
C LEU A 384 -36.10 32.37 -3.90
N PRO A 385 -36.87 31.45 -4.50
CA PRO A 385 -37.55 30.36 -3.81
C PRO A 385 -36.81 29.00 -3.85
N THR A 386 -37.18 28.15 -2.90
CA THR A 386 -36.73 26.77 -2.71
C THR A 386 -37.02 25.91 -3.95
N VAL A 387 -35.95 25.46 -4.63
CA VAL A 387 -36.03 24.39 -5.63
C VAL A 387 -35.46 23.13 -4.99
N SER A 388 -36.31 22.10 -4.91
CA SER A 388 -36.02 20.80 -4.35
C SER A 388 -34.85 20.14 -5.10
N SER A 389 -33.72 19.94 -4.42
CA SER A 389 -32.60 19.17 -4.97
C SER A 389 -32.90 17.69 -4.87
N THR A 390 -33.14 17.07 -6.01
CA THR A 390 -33.13 15.62 -6.19
C THR A 390 -31.81 15.04 -5.66
N VAL A 391 -31.92 14.23 -4.61
CA VAL A 391 -30.83 13.46 -4.02
C VAL A 391 -30.38 12.40 -5.03
N MET A 392 -29.11 12.44 -5.43
CA MET A 392 -28.44 11.32 -6.08
C MET A 392 -28.32 10.17 -5.07
N PRO A 393 -28.74 8.93 -5.38
CA PRO A 393 -28.66 7.82 -4.45
C PRO A 393 -27.21 7.39 -4.22
N ASP A 394 -26.86 7.23 -2.94
CA ASP A 394 -25.64 6.63 -2.42
C ASP A 394 -25.69 5.10 -2.62
N PRO A 395 -24.83 4.49 -3.46
CA PRO A 395 -24.78 3.04 -3.60
C PRO A 395 -23.73 2.51 -2.62
N GLY A 396 -24.16 2.29 -1.38
CA GLY A 396 -23.25 1.95 -0.29
C GLY A 396 -23.88 1.18 0.86
N ALA A 397 -24.89 0.34 0.62
CA ALA A 397 -25.33 -0.66 1.59
C ALA A 397 -26.02 -1.85 0.91
N ASP A 398 -25.73 -3.03 1.44
CA ASP A 398 -26.37 -4.32 1.20
C ASP A 398 -26.13 -5.03 -0.15
N GLU A 399 -25.30 -6.07 -0.11
CA GLU A 399 -25.78 -7.42 -0.39
C GLU A 399 -24.80 -8.48 0.10
N ALA A 400 -25.16 -9.11 1.22
CA ALA A 400 -24.65 -10.40 1.63
C ALA A 400 -25.50 -11.49 0.94
N VAL A 401 -24.95 -12.15 -0.08
CA VAL A 401 -25.63 -13.30 -0.69
C VAL A 401 -25.17 -14.58 0.00
N ALA A 402 -26.05 -15.10 0.85
CA ALA A 402 -26.00 -16.46 1.37
C ALA A 402 -26.47 -17.45 0.29
N PHE A 403 -25.62 -18.41 -0.09
CA PHE A 403 -26.03 -19.55 -0.91
C PHE A 403 -26.60 -20.66 0.01
N GLY A 404 -27.92 -20.77 0.05
CA GLY A 404 -28.66 -21.87 0.66
C GLY A 404 -28.96 -22.97 -0.35
N ALA A 405 -28.55 -24.19 -0.02
CA ALA A 405 -28.81 -25.41 -0.79
C ALA A 405 -30.31 -25.74 -0.87
N VAL A 406 -30.82 -25.98 -2.09
CA VAL A 406 -32.17 -26.53 -2.31
C VAL A 406 -32.06 -28.04 -2.52
N ARG A 407 -32.60 -28.79 -1.56
CA ARG A 407 -32.89 -30.22 -1.65
C ARG A 407 -33.98 -30.47 -2.69
N ALA A 408 -33.72 -31.41 -3.60
CA ALA A 408 -34.74 -32.03 -4.44
C ALA A 408 -35.66 -32.92 -3.59
N ALA A 409 -36.96 -32.68 -3.68
CA ALA A 409 -38.00 -33.62 -3.25
C ALA A 409 -38.97 -33.80 -4.41
N GLY A 410 -39.04 -35.02 -4.93
CA GLY A 410 -39.96 -35.41 -5.98
C GLY A 410 -41.40 -35.54 -5.48
N GLN A 411 -42.34 -35.46 -6.42
CA GLN A 411 -43.70 -35.98 -6.23
C GLN A 411 -44.30 -36.40 -7.57
N ARG A 412 -44.48 -37.72 -7.69
CA ARG A 412 -45.60 -38.46 -8.30
C ARG A 412 -46.46 -37.69 -9.31
N ARG A 413 -46.46 -38.15 -10.56
CA ARG A 413 -47.50 -39.05 -11.11
C ARG A 413 -46.98 -39.74 -12.35
#